data_AF-A0A7J7FUQ0-F1
#
_entry.id   AF-A0A7J7FUQ0-F1
#
_cell.length_a   1.000
_cell.length_b   1.000
_cell.length_c   1.000
_cell.angle_alpha   90.00
_cell.angle_beta   90.00
_cell.angle_gamma   90.00
#
_symmetry.space_group_name_H-M   'P 1'
#
loop_
_entity.id
_entity.type
_entity.pdbx_description
1 polymer ?
#
loop_
_entity_poly.entity_id
_entity_poly.type
_entity_poly.pdbx_seq_one_letter_code
_entity_poly.pdbx_strand_id
1 'polypeptide(L)'
;MDWMNSTRLIANKNLFKPHQFETNPPNLPNMSGGAEEQISLFRSRVELRRFDDGTLRILESILISKDVKSLLEVRSSLREFTRRESLCIIREIADKSVEHKLFILEFLVRAFALVGDIEAIFKL
;
A
#
# COMPACT_ATOMS: atom_id res chain seq x y z
N MET A 1 -7.44 37.50 73.90
CA MET A 1 -8.36 36.50 74.46
C MET A 1 -8.03 35.16 73.84
N ASP A 2 -7.85 34.20 74.73
CA ASP A 2 -7.90 32.74 74.57
C ASP A 2 -6.79 31.96 73.84
N TRP A 3 -6.07 31.27 74.70
CA TRP A 3 -5.28 30.08 74.53
C TRP A 3 -6.00 28.91 73.83
N MET A 4 -5.17 28.11 73.15
CA MET A 4 -5.20 26.64 73.08
C MET A 4 -6.36 25.93 72.37
N ASN A 5 -6.01 25.23 71.29
CA ASN A 5 -6.22 23.79 71.08
C ASN A 5 -5.43 23.38 69.82
N SER A 6 -4.20 22.88 69.96
CA SER A 6 -3.84 21.48 70.23
C SER A 6 -4.29 20.48 69.16
N THR A 7 -3.32 20.19 68.28
CA THR A 7 -2.99 18.86 67.72
C THR A 7 -3.98 18.19 66.77
N ARG A 8 -3.57 18.04 65.50
CA ARG A 8 -3.51 16.72 64.82
C ARG A 8 -2.79 16.77 63.49
N LEU A 9 -1.60 16.15 63.48
CA LEU A 9 -1.05 15.46 62.31
C LEU A 9 -2.09 14.47 61.78
N ILE A 10 -2.46 14.59 60.50
CA ILE A 10 -2.64 13.41 59.65
C ILE A 10 -2.28 13.79 58.22
N ALA A 11 -1.32 13.04 57.69
CA ALA A 11 -0.82 13.13 56.35
C ALA A 11 -1.92 12.79 55.34
N ASN A 12 -1.97 13.53 54.24
CA ASN A 12 -2.26 12.92 52.95
C ASN A 12 -1.52 13.66 51.84
N LYS A 13 -0.31 13.21 51.53
CA LYS A 13 0.57 13.77 50.48
C LYS A 13 0.18 13.32 49.06
N ASN A 14 -1.08 12.93 48.81
CA ASN A 14 -1.47 12.25 47.58
C ASN A 14 -2.72 12.81 46.89
N LEU A 15 -3.00 14.11 46.94
CA LEU A 15 -4.09 14.66 46.14
C LEU A 15 -3.71 16.04 45.59
N PHE A 16 -2.95 16.04 44.49
CA PHE A 16 -3.03 16.96 43.35
C PHE A 16 -1.75 16.77 42.52
N LYS A 17 -1.76 15.80 41.60
CA LYS A 17 -0.90 15.88 40.43
C LYS A 17 -1.66 16.69 39.39
N PRO A 18 -1.14 17.85 38.93
CA PRO A 18 -1.75 18.55 37.80
C PRO A 18 -1.75 17.58 36.61
N HIS A 19 -2.91 17.41 35.98
CA HIS A 19 -3.02 16.72 34.70
C HIS A 19 -2.15 17.48 33.70
N GLN A 20 -0.93 17.00 33.51
CA GLN A 20 -0.15 17.30 32.32
C GLN A 20 -0.97 16.73 31.18
N PHE A 21 -1.57 17.60 30.36
CA PHE A 21 -2.03 17.20 29.04
C PHE A 21 -0.76 16.81 28.27
N GLU A 22 -0.42 15.52 28.36
CA GLU A 22 0.53 14.89 27.47
C GLU A 22 -0.07 15.03 26.07
N THR A 23 0.30 16.11 25.39
CA THR A 23 0.09 16.27 23.95
C THR A 23 1.10 15.38 23.25
N ASN A 24 1.01 14.08 23.52
CA ASN A 24 1.50 13.10 22.59
C ASN A 24 0.72 13.38 21.30
N PRO A 25 1.38 13.71 20.17
CA PRO A 25 0.66 13.80 18.92
C PRO A 25 -0.13 12.50 18.77
N PRO A 26 -1.42 12.55 18.35
CA PRO A 26 -2.13 11.33 18.03
C PRO A 26 -1.21 10.55 17.11
N ASN A 27 -0.89 9.31 17.47
CA ASN A 27 -0.06 8.42 16.66
C ASN A 27 -0.65 8.47 15.25
N LEU A 28 -0.06 9.29 14.38
CA LEU A 28 -0.47 9.37 13.00
C LEU A 28 -0.24 7.95 12.48
N PRO A 29 -1.25 7.30 11.87
CA PRO A 29 -0.99 6.07 11.17
C PRO A 29 0.17 6.38 10.24
N ASN A 30 1.25 5.61 10.39
CA ASN A 30 2.42 5.70 9.55
C ASN A 30 1.97 5.80 8.08
N MET A 31 1.98 7.01 7.52
CA MET A 31 1.66 7.28 6.11
C MET A 31 2.88 6.98 5.22
N SER A 32 3.74 6.03 5.61
CA SER A 32 4.43 5.24 4.61
C SER A 32 3.39 4.26 4.08
N GLY A 33 2.72 4.59 2.98
CA GLY A 33 1.83 3.63 2.35
C GLY A 33 2.61 2.36 2.07
N GLY A 34 2.30 1.29 2.81
CA GLY A 34 3.11 0.09 2.86
C GLY A 34 3.14 -0.60 1.49
N ALA A 35 4.06 -1.54 1.30
CA ALA A 35 4.11 -2.36 0.09
C ALA A 35 2.73 -2.99 -0.23
N GLU A 36 1.99 -3.41 0.79
CA GLU A 36 0.64 -3.97 0.65
C GLU A 36 -0.39 -2.96 0.12
N GLU A 37 -0.29 -1.69 0.52
CA GLU A 37 -1.17 -0.63 0.02
C GLU A 37 -0.89 -0.35 -1.45
N GLN A 38 0.39 -0.28 -1.84
CA GLN A 38 0.77 -0.11 -3.24
C GLN A 38 0.33 -1.32 -4.09
N ILE A 39 0.46 -2.55 -3.57
CA ILE A 39 -0.03 -3.76 -4.23
C ILE A 39 -1.55 -3.69 -4.44
N SER A 40 -2.30 -3.33 -3.39
CA SER A 40 -3.76 -3.19 -3.47
C SER A 40 -4.17 -2.11 -4.46
N LEU A 41 -3.47 -0.97 -4.46
CA LEU A 41 -3.69 0.13 -5.40
C LEU A 41 -3.41 -0.29 -6.84
N PHE A 42 -2.31 -0.99 -7.10
CA PHE A 42 -1.99 -1.54 -8.42
C PHE A 42 -3.10 -2.45 -8.92
N ARG A 43 -3.52 -3.43 -8.10
CA ARG A 43 -4.58 -4.38 -8.45
C ARG A 43 -5.88 -3.66 -8.80
N SER A 44 -6.31 -2.73 -7.94
CA SER A 44 -7.52 -1.94 -8.17
C SER A 44 -7.46 -1.15 -9.48
N ARG A 45 -6.32 -0.53 -9.81
CA ARG A 45 -6.17 0.19 -11.07
C ARG A 45 -6.27 -0.71 -12.30
N VAL A 46 -5.69 -1.90 -12.25
CA VAL A 46 -5.77 -2.90 -13.34
C VAL A 46 -7.21 -3.42 -13.50
N GLU A 47 -7.89 -3.72 -12.38
CA GLU A 47 -9.30 -4.14 -12.38
C GLU A 47 -10.21 -3.04 -12.96
N LEU A 48 -9.91 -1.77 -12.66
CA LEU A 48 -10.60 -0.60 -13.25
C LEU A 48 -10.13 -0.25 -14.67
N ARG A 49 -9.30 -1.10 -15.31
CA ARG A 49 -8.79 -0.92 -16.68
C ARG A 49 -8.03 0.39 -16.88
N ARG A 50 -7.37 0.91 -15.83
CA ARG A 50 -6.52 2.12 -15.90
C ARG A 50 -5.13 1.76 -16.39
N PHE A 51 -5.01 1.57 -17.70
CA PHE A 51 -3.78 1.19 -18.38
C PHE A 51 -2.92 2.41 -18.72
N ASP A 52 -2.45 3.10 -17.68
CA ASP A 52 -1.61 4.30 -17.80
C ASP A 52 -0.21 4.09 -17.19
N ASP A 53 0.72 5.00 -17.51
CA ASP A 53 2.07 4.99 -16.95
C ASP A 53 2.09 5.14 -15.42
N GLY A 54 1.05 5.75 -14.83
CA GLY A 54 0.91 5.85 -13.38
C GLY A 54 0.71 4.49 -12.74
N THR A 55 -0.09 3.61 -13.36
CA THR A 55 -0.26 2.22 -12.93
C THR A 55 1.04 1.43 -13.04
N LEU A 56 1.82 1.61 -14.11
CA LEU A 56 3.13 0.98 -14.26
C LEU A 56 4.15 1.48 -13.22
N ARG A 57 4.13 2.78 -12.90
CA ARG A 57 5.00 3.36 -11.86
C ARG A 57 4.71 2.80 -10.48
N ILE A 58 3.44 2.53 -10.16
CA ILE A 58 3.08 1.85 -8.92
C ILE A 58 3.69 0.45 -8.90
N LEU A 59 3.56 -0.31 -10.00
CA LEU A 59 4.16 -1.64 -10.13
C LEU A 59 5.68 -1.61 -9.93
N GLU A 60 6.36 -0.66 -10.58
CA GLU A 60 7.80 -0.45 -10.41
C GLU A 60 8.15 -0.14 -8.95
N SER A 61 7.39 0.73 -8.28
CA SER A 61 7.64 1.11 -6.89
C SER A 61 7.52 -0.08 -5.91
N ILE A 62 6.57 -0.99 -6.16
CA ILE A 62 6.43 -2.22 -5.37
C ILE A 62 7.67 -3.11 -5.50
N LEU A 63 8.26 -3.14 -6.70
CA LEU A 63 9.38 -4.02 -7.03
C LEU A 63 10.74 -3.48 -6.56
N ILE A 64 10.80 -2.23 -6.10
CA ILE A 64 11.98 -1.63 -5.47
C ILE A 64 11.96 -1.95 -3.97
N SER A 65 12.25 -3.20 -3.61
CA SER A 65 12.38 -3.64 -2.21
C SER A 65 13.81 -4.05 -1.88
N LYS A 66 14.24 -3.77 -0.64
CA LYS A 66 15.56 -4.18 -0.10
C LYS A 66 15.57 -5.62 0.41
N ASP A 67 14.41 -6.17 0.76
CA ASP A 67 14.30 -7.57 1.19
C ASP A 67 14.00 -8.47 -0.01
N VAL A 68 15.03 -9.22 -0.43
CA VAL A 68 14.97 -10.11 -1.59
C VAL A 68 13.94 -11.23 -1.42
N LYS A 69 13.78 -11.79 -0.21
CA LYS A 69 12.85 -12.92 0.00
C LYS A 69 11.40 -12.44 -0.09
N SER A 70 11.08 -11.35 0.59
CA SER A 70 9.77 -10.70 0.48
C SER A 70 9.48 -10.28 -0.97
N LEU A 71 10.49 -9.76 -1.68
CA LEU A 71 10.35 -9.33 -3.06
C LEU A 71 10.04 -10.49 -4.03
N LEU A 72 10.63 -11.68 -3.83
CA LEU A 72 10.34 -12.84 -4.68
C LEU A 72 8.89 -13.31 -4.53
N GLU A 73 8.39 -13.39 -3.31
CA GLU A 73 6.99 -13.74 -3.03
C GLU A 73 6.02 -12.71 -3.65
N VAL A 74 6.30 -11.42 -3.43
CA VAL A 74 5.51 -10.32 -4.01
C VAL A 74 5.51 -10.39 -5.54
N ARG A 75 6.69 -10.59 -6.16
CA ARG A 75 6.81 -10.70 -7.62
C ARG A 75 6.07 -11.92 -8.16
N SER A 76 6.11 -13.06 -7.47
CA SER A 76 5.35 -14.26 -7.83
C SER A 76 3.85 -13.99 -7.82
N SER A 77 3.34 -13.37 -6.74
CA SER A 77 1.93 -13.02 -6.61
C SER A 77 1.47 -12.02 -7.67
N LEU A 78 2.27 -11.00 -7.96
CA LEU A 78 1.98 -10.03 -9.01
C LEU A 78 2.00 -10.66 -10.40
N ARG A 79 2.95 -11.56 -10.66
CA ARG A 79 3.01 -12.31 -11.92
C ARG A 79 1.74 -13.12 -12.17
N GLU A 80 1.29 -13.88 -11.16
CA GLU A 80 0.06 -14.66 -11.26
C GLU A 80 -1.16 -13.75 -11.50
N PHE A 81 -1.26 -12.65 -10.76
CA PHE A 81 -2.29 -11.65 -10.94
C PHE A 81 -2.31 -11.08 -12.37
N THR A 82 -1.15 -10.62 -12.88
CA THR A 82 -1.04 -10.03 -14.22
C THR A 82 -1.39 -11.03 -15.31
N ARG A 83 -0.97 -12.30 -15.19
CA ARG A 83 -1.37 -13.38 -16.13
C ARG A 83 -2.88 -13.60 -16.15
N ARG A 84 -3.51 -13.64 -14.97
CA ARG A 84 -4.96 -13.87 -14.86
C ARG A 84 -5.74 -12.71 -15.49
N GLU A 85 -5.40 -11.48 -15.15
CA GLU A 85 -6.08 -10.30 -15.67
C GLU A 85 -5.81 -10.10 -17.17
N SER A 86 -4.59 -10.36 -17.66
CA SER A 86 -4.28 -10.18 -19.09
C SER A 86 -5.17 -11.04 -19.98
N LEU A 87 -5.45 -12.30 -19.60
CA LEU A 87 -6.35 -13.17 -20.33
C LEU A 87 -7.78 -12.61 -20.39
N CYS A 88 -8.25 -11.99 -19.31
CA CYS A 88 -9.54 -11.32 -19.27
C CYS A 88 -9.55 -10.11 -20.20
N ILE A 89 -8.53 -9.25 -20.06
CA ILE A 89 -8.38 -8.00 -20.81
C ILE A 89 -8.32 -8.27 -22.32
N ILE A 90 -7.52 -9.24 -22.78
CA ILE A 90 -7.39 -9.59 -24.21
C ILE A 90 -8.74 -9.96 -24.82
N ARG A 91 -9.57 -10.71 -24.08
CA ARG A 91 -10.92 -11.08 -24.53
C ARG A 91 -11.84 -9.86 -24.57
N GLU A 92 -11.78 -8.98 -23.58
CA GLU A 92 -12.58 -7.76 -23.52
C GLU A 92 -12.28 -6.77 -24.66
N ILE A 93 -11.03 -6.74 -25.13
CA ILE A 93 -10.60 -5.78 -26.16
C ILE A 93 -10.74 -6.32 -27.59
N ALA A 94 -11.22 -7.55 -27.77
CA ALA A 94 -11.30 -8.23 -29.07
C ALA A 94 -12.09 -7.44 -30.12
N ASP A 95 -13.12 -6.70 -29.70
CA ASP A 95 -13.98 -5.91 -30.61
C ASP A 95 -13.61 -4.41 -30.63
N LYS A 96 -12.51 -4.00 -29.98
CA LYS A 96 -12.04 -2.62 -29.99
C LYS A 96 -11.23 -2.30 -31.26
N SER A 97 -10.99 -1.00 -31.49
CA SER A 97 -10.14 -0.55 -32.60
C SER A 97 -8.71 -1.09 -32.46
N VAL A 98 -7.99 -1.17 -33.58
CA VAL A 98 -6.60 -1.67 -33.59
C VAL A 98 -5.71 -0.79 -32.72
N GLU A 99 -5.90 0.52 -32.76
CA GLU A 99 -5.14 1.48 -31.96
C GLU A 99 -5.34 1.25 -30.45
N HIS A 100 -6.59 1.00 -30.04
CA HIS A 100 -6.90 0.72 -28.64
C HIS A 100 -6.32 -0.62 -28.19
N LYS A 101 -6.35 -1.64 -29.06
CA LYS A 101 -5.73 -2.94 -28.78
C LYS A 101 -4.21 -2.81 -28.60
N LEU A 102 -3.55 -2.09 -29.51
CA LEU A 102 -2.10 -1.87 -29.45
C LEU A 102 -1.71 -1.11 -28.18
N PHE A 103 -2.47 -0.08 -27.81
CA PHE A 103 -2.25 0.67 -26.56
C PHE A 103 -2.29 -0.24 -25.33
N ILE A 104 -3.30 -1.12 -25.25
CA ILE A 104 -3.45 -2.04 -24.11
C ILE A 104 -2.37 -3.13 -24.13
N LEU A 105 -2.03 -3.66 -25.31
CA LEU A 105 -0.96 -4.64 -25.45
C LEU A 105 0.40 -4.07 -25.03
N GLU A 106 0.70 -2.81 -25.39
CA GLU A 106 1.91 -2.13 -24.95
C GLU A 106 1.99 -2.07 -23.42
N PHE A 107 0.88 -1.70 -22.76
CA PHE A 107 0.79 -1.71 -21.29
C PHE A 107 1.06 -3.12 -20.72
N LEU A 108 0.43 -4.15 -21.28
CA LEU A 108 0.59 -5.54 -20.81
C LEU A 108 2.04 -6.03 -20.98
N VAL A 109 2.67 -5.76 -22.12
CA VAL A 109 4.08 -6.11 -22.37
C VAL A 109 4.98 -5.44 -21.33
N ARG A 110 4.78 -4.15 -21.05
CA ARG A 110 5.57 -3.41 -20.06
C ARG A 110 5.33 -3.95 -18.64
N ALA A 111 4.09 -4.28 -18.28
CA ALA A 111 3.79 -4.89 -16.98
C ALA A 111 4.45 -6.27 -16.82
N PHE A 112 4.40 -7.13 -17.84
CA PHE A 112 5.07 -8.43 -17.83
C PHE A 112 6.59 -8.32 -17.74
N ALA A 113 7.19 -7.35 -18.44
CA ALA A 113 8.62 -7.07 -18.34
C ALA A 113 9.02 -6.68 -16.91
N LEU A 114 8.23 -5.83 -16.24
CA LEU A 114 8.48 -5.42 -14.86
C LEU A 114 8.43 -6.60 -13.87
N VAL A 115 7.44 -7.49 -13.99
CA VAL A 115 7.36 -8.71 -13.14
C VAL A 115 8.30 -9.83 -13.59
N GLY A 116 9.11 -9.59 -14.63
CA GLY A 116 10.11 -10.52 -15.16
C GLY A 116 9.53 -11.76 -15.85
N ASP A 117 8.31 -11.66 -16.39
CA ASP A 117 7.57 -12.77 -16.99
C ASP A 117 7.62 -12.72 -18.52
N ILE A 118 8.79 -13.03 -19.05
CA ILE A 118 9.07 -12.96 -20.50
C ILE A 118 8.23 -14.00 -21.27
N GLU A 119 7.94 -15.15 -20.67
CA GLU A 119 7.14 -16.19 -21.31
C GLU A 119 5.71 -15.70 -21.60
N ALA A 120 5.12 -14.93 -20.69
CA ALA A 120 3.80 -14.36 -20.92
C ALA A 120 3.76 -13.34 -22.06
N ILE A 121 4.85 -12.59 -22.28
CA ILE A 121 4.97 -11.65 -23.41
C ILE A 121 4.84 -12.37 -24.75
N PHE A 122 5.45 -13.56 -24.88
CA PHE A 122 5.33 -14.36 -26.11
C PHE A 122 3.97 -15.02 -26.31
N LYS A 123 3.10 -14.99 -25.29
CA LYS A 123 1.75 -15.60 -25.30
C LYS A 123 0.62 -14.58 -25.40
N LEU A 124 0.94 -13.28 -25.43
CA LEU A 124 -0.01 -12.20 -25.73
C LEU A 124 -0.48 -12.28 -27.19
#